data_AF-A0A822GD14-F1
#
_entry.id   AF-A0A822GD14-F1
#
_cell.length_a   1.000
_cell.length_b   1.000
_cell.length_c   1.000
_cell.angle_alpha   90.00
_cell.angle_beta   90.00
_cell.angle_gamma   90.00
#
_symmetry.space_group_name_H-M   'P 1'
#
loop_
_entity.id
_entity.type
_entity.pdbx_description
1 polymer ?
#
loop_
_entity_poly.entity_id
_entity_poly.type
_entity_poly.pdbx_seq_one_letter_code
_entity_poly.pdbx_strand_id
1 'polypeptide(L)'
;YHGTATTNAIKILRNGLIAGGSNGVRVANGAVYGHGIYLSPNPSHAGSHSYARPTPYNGRQYQVMFQMRIKNSSIAKHSRNVWVCQNSQDVRPYGILFRET
;
A
#
# COMPACT_ATOMS: atom_id res chain seq x y z
N TYR A 1 -0.64 -2.42 -6.80
CA TYR A 1 0.58 -2.09 -6.04
C TYR A 1 0.22 -1.26 -4.83
N HIS A 2 0.90 -1.50 -3.71
CA HIS A 2 0.78 -0.73 -2.48
C HIS A 2 2.19 -0.36 -2.00
N GLY A 3 2.51 0.93 -2.01
CA GLY A 3 3.74 1.45 -1.42
C GLY A 3 3.58 1.64 0.08
N THR A 4 4.62 1.36 0.85
CA THR A 4 4.58 1.53 2.30
C THR A 4 5.96 1.89 2.87
N ALA A 5 5.98 2.35 4.11
CA ALA A 5 7.22 2.46 4.87
C ALA A 5 7.67 1.07 5.34
N THR A 6 8.97 0.82 5.38
CA THR A 6 9.55 -0.47 5.80
C THR A 6 9.07 -0.90 7.20
N THR A 7 8.84 0.05 8.11
CA THR A 7 8.28 -0.21 9.45
C THR A 7 6.87 -0.80 9.44
N ASN A 8 6.08 -0.53 8.40
CA ASN A 8 4.75 -1.09 8.21
C ASN A 8 4.78 -2.41 7.43
N ALA A 9 5.81 -2.65 6.61
CA ALA A 9 5.92 -3.85 5.79
C ALA A 9 5.85 -5.13 6.63
N ILE A 10 6.54 -5.19 7.78
CA ILE A 10 6.51 -6.34 8.69
C ILE A 10 5.10 -6.58 9.23
N LYS A 11 4.38 -5.52 9.61
CA LYS A 11 3.00 -5.62 10.12
C LYS A 11 2.06 -6.12 9.03
N ILE A 12 2.20 -5.62 7.81
CA ILE A 12 1.40 -6.04 6.65
C ILE A 12 1.65 -7.50 6.31
N LEU A 13 2.90 -7.97 6.36
CA LEU A 13 3.25 -9.36 6.09
C LEU A 13 2.64 -10.33 7.11
N ARG A 14 2.57 -9.93 8.39
CA ARG A 14 2.02 -10.77 9.47
C ARG A 14 0.50 -10.76 9.51
N ASN A 15 -0.10 -9.59 9.31
CA ASN A 15 -1.51 -9.35 9.65
C ASN A 15 -2.39 -9.05 8.43
N GLY A 16 -1.80 -8.93 7.23
CA GLY A 16 -2.49 -8.37 6.07
C GLY A 16 -2.60 -6.85 6.13
N LEU A 17 -3.27 -6.27 5.13
CA LEU A 17 -3.58 -4.84 5.14
C LEU A 17 -4.89 -4.61 5.91
N ILE A 18 -4.94 -3.50 6.62
CA ILE A 18 -6.13 -3.04 7.33
C ILE A 18 -6.60 -1.75 6.65
N ALA A 19 -7.88 -1.68 6.32
CA ALA A 19 -8.47 -0.48 5.75
C ALA A 19 -8.37 0.72 6.71
N GLY A 20 -7.86 1.85 6.22
CA GLY A 20 -7.81 3.08 7.02
C GLY A 20 -9.23 3.52 7.37
N GLY A 21 -9.48 3.81 8.64
CA GLY A 21 -10.80 4.03 9.23
C GLY A 21 -11.46 2.77 9.79
N SER A 22 -10.78 1.62 9.80
CA SER A 22 -11.25 0.36 10.39
C SER A 22 -10.25 -0.20 11.41
N ASN A 23 -10.71 -1.02 12.35
CA ASN A 23 -9.87 -1.75 13.32
C ASN A 23 -8.81 -0.88 14.03
N GLY A 24 -9.19 0.36 14.41
CA GLY A 24 -8.30 1.30 15.09
C GLY A 24 -7.23 1.95 14.20
N VAL A 25 -7.16 1.61 12.91
CA VAL A 25 -6.29 2.30 11.94
C VAL A 25 -6.97 3.57 11.50
N ARG A 26 -6.34 4.72 11.76
CA ARG A 26 -6.88 6.02 11.32
C ARG A 26 -6.82 6.15 9.80
N VAL A 27 -7.73 6.94 9.24
CA VAL A 27 -7.62 7.38 7.84
C VAL A 27 -6.32 8.18 7.71
N ALA A 28 -5.49 7.82 6.73
CA ALA A 28 -4.21 8.49 6.53
C ALA A 28 -4.41 9.93 6.06
N ASN A 29 -3.54 10.84 6.52
CA ASN A 29 -3.51 12.21 6.00
C ASN A 29 -3.25 12.18 4.49
N GLY A 30 -4.10 12.87 3.72
CA GLY A 30 -4.04 12.85 2.25
C GLY A 30 -4.83 11.72 1.59
N ALA A 31 -5.62 10.95 2.33
CA ALA A 31 -6.58 9.99 1.77
C ALA A 31 -7.77 10.72 1.12
N VAL A 32 -7.60 11.17 -0.13
CA VAL A 32 -8.58 11.99 -0.88
C VAL A 32 -9.92 11.32 -1.15
N TYR A 33 -10.04 10.01 -0.90
CA TYR A 33 -11.25 9.21 -1.07
C TYR A 33 -11.71 8.55 0.24
N GLY A 34 -11.18 9.00 1.38
CA GLY A 34 -11.59 8.58 2.71
C GLY A 34 -11.16 7.15 3.08
N HIS A 35 -12.12 6.39 3.63
CA HIS A 35 -11.90 5.06 4.19
C HIS A 35 -11.42 4.06 3.14
N GLY A 36 -10.37 3.30 3.46
CA GLY A 36 -9.93 2.16 2.66
C GLY A 36 -8.41 1.93 2.58
N ILE A 37 -8.07 0.98 1.73
CA ILE A 37 -6.71 0.56 1.38
C ILE A 37 -6.41 1.12 -0.01
N TYR A 38 -5.43 2.04 -0.05
CA TYR A 38 -5.03 2.73 -1.26
C TYR A 38 -4.04 1.89 -2.07
N LEU A 39 -4.34 1.77 -3.36
CA LEU A 39 -3.70 0.89 -4.32
C LEU A 39 -3.48 1.65 -5.63
N SER A 40 -2.51 1.20 -6.42
CA SER A 40 -2.29 1.70 -7.78
C SER A 40 -2.08 0.56 -8.78
N PRO A 41 -2.63 0.62 -10.01
CA PRO A 41 -2.19 -0.26 -11.08
C PRO A 41 -0.81 0.11 -11.63
N ASN A 42 -0.32 1.32 -11.33
CA ASN A 42 0.97 1.82 -11.77
C ASN A 42 2.03 1.65 -10.66
N PRO A 43 3.05 0.78 -10.85
CA PRO A 43 4.08 0.56 -9.83
C PRO A 43 4.92 1.82 -9.57
N SER A 44 5.16 2.66 -10.58
CA SER A 44 5.92 3.91 -10.41
C SER A 44 5.17 4.93 -9.54
N HIS A 45 3.83 4.95 -9.63
CA HIS A 45 3.03 5.80 -8.76
C HIS A 45 3.06 5.31 -7.32
N ALA A 46 2.80 4.02 -7.08
CA ALA A 46 2.87 3.44 -5.73
C ALA A 46 4.29 3.47 -5.14
N GLY A 47 5.33 3.46 -5.98
CA GLY A 47 6.74 3.46 -5.61
C GLY A 47 7.35 4.85 -5.46
N SER A 48 6.56 5.92 -5.59
CA SER A 48 7.06 7.26 -5.35
C SER A 48 7.49 7.42 -3.88
N HIS A 49 8.39 8.38 -3.64
CA HIS A 49 8.89 8.71 -2.30
C HIS A 49 7.78 9.11 -1.30
N SER A 50 6.62 9.57 -1.80
CA SER A 50 5.47 9.90 -0.96
C SER A 50 4.78 8.68 -0.35
N TYR A 51 4.78 7.54 -1.06
CA TYR A 51 4.07 6.32 -0.65
C TYR A 51 5.02 5.21 -0.18
N ALA A 52 6.06 4.91 -0.96
CA ALA A 52 7.12 3.97 -0.59
C ALA A 52 8.32 4.77 -0.09
N ARG A 53 8.30 5.19 1.18
CA ARG A 53 9.39 6.02 1.73
C ARG A 53 10.68 5.20 1.81
N PRO A 54 11.80 5.69 1.22
CA PRO A 54 13.09 5.03 1.37
C PRO A 54 13.48 4.88 2.84
N THR A 55 14.09 3.77 3.18
CA THR A 55 14.61 3.48 4.52
C THR A 55 16.09 3.14 4.42
N PRO A 56 16.94 3.75 5.27
CA PRO A 56 18.37 3.45 5.26
C PRO A 56 18.64 2.05 5.83
N TYR A 57 19.50 1.29 5.16
CA TYR A 57 19.99 0.00 5.62
C TYR A 57 21.41 -0.22 5.06
N ASN A 58 22.39 -0.47 5.93
CA ASN A 58 23.80 -0.70 5.56
C ASN A 58 24.38 0.38 4.60
N GLY A 59 24.10 1.65 4.86
CA GLY A 59 24.61 2.77 4.06
C GLY A 59 23.93 2.98 2.71
N ARG A 60 22.87 2.22 2.41
CA ARG A 60 22.07 2.32 1.17
C ARG A 60 20.61 2.62 1.50
N GLN A 61 19.86 3.14 0.53
CA GLN A 61 18.45 3.45 0.69
C GLN A 61 17.59 2.42 -0.03
N TYR A 62 16.55 1.93 0.64
CA TYR A 62 15.67 0.90 0.08
C TYR A 62 14.21 1.31 0.16
N GLN A 63 13.47 1.01 -0.90
CA GLN A 63 12.02 1.13 -0.93
C GLN A 63 11.39 -0.26 -0.99
N VAL A 64 10.24 -0.39 -0.32
CA VAL A 64 9.43 -1.60 -0.29
C VAL A 64 8.04 -1.31 -0.84
N MET A 65 7.56 -2.20 -1.69
CA MET A 65 6.17 -2.23 -2.12
C MET A 65 5.61 -3.65 -2.11
N PHE A 66 4.28 -3.74 -2.11
CA PHE A 66 3.58 -4.99 -2.35
C PHE A 66 2.89 -4.99 -3.71
N GLN A 67 3.09 -6.07 -4.46
CA GLN A 67 2.16 -6.48 -5.50
C GLN A 67 0.94 -7.12 -4.82
N MET A 68 -0.25 -6.75 -5.26
CA MET A 68 -1.49 -7.04 -4.57
C MET A 68 -2.39 -7.91 -5.42
N ARG A 69 -2.98 -8.95 -4.83
CA ARG A 69 -4.15 -9.64 -5.38
C ARG A 69 -5.41 -9.07 -4.73
N ILE A 70 -6.40 -8.73 -5.55
CA ILE A 70 -7.62 -8.03 -5.10
C ILE A 70 -8.83 -8.72 -5.74
N LYS A 71 -9.93 -8.86 -4.98
CA LYS A 71 -11.22 -9.27 -5.53
C LYS A 71 -11.76 -8.15 -6.42
N ASN A 72 -11.99 -8.45 -7.70
CA ASN A 72 -12.36 -7.42 -8.70
C ASN A 72 -13.67 -6.68 -8.38
N SER A 73 -14.61 -7.31 -7.66
CA SER A 73 -15.87 -6.67 -7.24
C SER A 73 -15.70 -5.68 -6.08
N SER A 74 -14.55 -5.67 -5.40
CA SER A 74 -14.33 -4.93 -4.14
C SER A 74 -13.39 -3.73 -4.30
N ILE A 75 -13.04 -3.37 -5.55
CA ILE A 75 -12.10 -2.29 -5.87
C ILE A 75 -12.83 -1.13 -6.54
N ALA A 76 -12.77 0.05 -5.91
CA ALA A 76 -13.23 1.30 -6.51
C ALA A 76 -12.06 1.96 -7.28
N LYS A 77 -12.23 2.17 -8.58
CA LYS A 77 -11.20 2.77 -9.46
C LYS A 77 -11.43 4.27 -9.62
N HIS A 78 -11.02 5.06 -8.62
CA HIS A 78 -11.29 6.50 -8.59
C HIS A 78 -10.49 7.31 -9.62
N SER A 79 -9.29 6.87 -9.97
CA SER A 79 -8.49 7.48 -11.05
C SER A 79 -7.58 6.46 -11.73
N ARG A 80 -6.85 6.92 -12.76
CA ARG A 80 -5.82 6.09 -13.45
C ARG A 80 -4.80 5.50 -12.47
N ASN A 81 -4.47 6.22 -11.40
CA ASN A 81 -3.40 5.83 -10.47
C ASN A 81 -3.89 5.49 -9.07
N VAL A 82 -5.15 5.77 -8.72
CA VAL A 82 -5.65 5.58 -7.36
C VAL A 82 -6.89 4.69 -7.37
N TRP A 83 -6.72 3.50 -6.80
CA TRP A 83 -7.79 2.55 -6.54
C TRP A 83 -7.92 2.34 -5.03
N VAL A 84 -9.14 2.10 -4.55
CA VAL A 84 -9.42 1.95 -3.12
C VAL A 84 -10.22 0.69 -2.86
N CYS A 85 -9.73 -0.16 -1.97
CA CYS A 85 -10.45 -1.33 -1.46
C CYS A 85 -10.83 -1.10 0.00
N GLN A 86 -12.11 -1.16 0.32
CA GLN A 86 -12.59 -0.87 1.68
C GLN A 86 -12.64 -2.11 2.58
N ASN A 87 -12.69 -3.30 1.99
CA ASN A 87 -12.73 -4.55 2.73
C ASN A 87 -11.33 -5.18 2.78
N SER A 88 -10.77 -5.27 3.99
CA SER A 88 -9.45 -5.86 4.22
C SER A 88 -9.36 -7.34 3.82
N GLN A 89 -10.48 -8.06 3.83
CA GLN A 89 -10.52 -9.49 3.44
C GLN A 89 -10.45 -9.71 1.93
N ASP A 90 -10.69 -8.68 1.13
CA ASP A 90 -10.73 -8.75 -0.33
C ASP A 90 -9.39 -8.38 -0.99
N VAL A 91 -8.35 -8.14 -0.19
CA VAL A 91 -7.02 -7.76 -0.65
C VAL A 91 -5.94 -8.51 0.12
N ARG A 92 -4.91 -8.96 -0.59
CA ARG A 92 -3.72 -9.57 0.02
C ARG A 92 -2.44 -9.29 -0.75
N PRO A 93 -1.30 -9.10 -0.07
CA PRO A 93 -0.01 -9.13 -0.73
C PRO A 93 0.19 -10.47 -1.44
N TYR A 94 0.74 -10.43 -2.65
CA TYR A 94 1.07 -11.61 -3.45
C TYR A 94 2.53 -11.62 -3.92
N GLY A 95 3.20 -10.47 -3.88
CA GLY A 95 4.63 -10.34 -4.14
C GLY A 95 5.19 -9.14 -3.39
N ILE A 96 6.48 -9.19 -3.07
CA ILE A 96 7.21 -8.07 -2.47
C ILE A 96 8.19 -7.54 -3.51
N LEU A 97 8.14 -6.23 -3.74
CA LEU A 97 9.06 -5.54 -4.63
C LEU A 97 10.01 -4.72 -3.76
N PHE A 98 11.30 -4.89 -4.01
CA PHE A 98 12.38 -4.16 -3.35
C PHE A 98 13.22 -3.46 -4.40
N ARG A 99 13.64 -2.23 -4.07
CA ARG A 99 14.54 -1.43 -4.91
C ARG A 99 15.52 -0.66 -4.04
N GLU A 100 16.78 -0.67 -4.43
CA GLU A 100 17.79 0.30 -3.98
C GLU A 100 17.61 1.61 -4.73
N THR A 101 17.65 2.74 -4.02
CA THR A 101 17.32 4.09 -4.52
C THR A 101 18.38 5.12 -4.17
#